data_AF-A0A7S0Z1U3-F1
#
_entry.id   AF-A0A7S0Z1U3-F1
#
_cell.length_a   1.000
_cell.length_b   1.000
_cell.length_c   1.000
_cell.angle_alpha   90.00
_cell.angle_beta   90.00
_cell.angle_gamma   90.00
#
_symmetry.space_group_name_H-M   'P 1'
#
loop_
_entity.id
_entity.type
_entity.pdbx_description
1 polymer ?
#
loop_
_entity_poly.entity_id
_entity_poly.type
_entity_poly.pdbx_seq_one_letter_code
_entity_poly.pdbx_strand_id
1 'polypeptide(L)'
;AATSETLSLLGGGALAAVQGAIVGGAGDAGVNVSGASATSRVFVANAGSVPGFRMDRGLVEVVEFGPGVSEGSFFSEVSPPPGFPLGPGGFAVDALEIAAVRHRPYAGAPWVPGPDNGTVVLSGPTIASECSSPPHCPNASLSLLPAPFSNGEVEYLVSVRFAPWANATLTVRVLPINLAPSFSAPPVVYLNETWADTVVTVPGFATGVSPGAQRSDRAYQNVSFRL
;
A
#
# COMPACT_ATOMS: atom_id res chain seq x y z
N ALA A 1 47.75 -16.50 -4.24
CA ALA A 1 47.51 -16.27 -5.67
C ALA A 1 46.01 -16.36 -5.90
N ALA A 2 45.33 -15.21 -5.99
CA ALA A 2 43.90 -15.14 -6.21
C ALA A 2 43.66 -14.93 -7.72
N THR A 3 42.93 -15.85 -8.35
CA THR A 3 42.55 -15.77 -9.75
C THR A 3 41.31 -14.90 -9.90
N SER A 4 41.46 -13.78 -10.60
CA SER A 4 40.40 -12.86 -11.00
C SER A 4 39.77 -13.37 -12.29
N GLU A 5 38.51 -13.78 -12.26
CA GLU A 5 37.74 -14.11 -13.47
C GLU A 5 37.01 -12.86 -13.98
N THR A 6 37.44 -12.40 -15.16
CA THR A 6 36.78 -11.37 -15.97
C THR A 6 35.61 -11.98 -16.74
N LEU A 7 34.38 -11.51 -16.47
CA LEU A 7 33.19 -11.86 -17.23
C LEU A 7 33.08 -10.95 -18.48
N SER A 8 33.26 -11.52 -19.67
CA SER A 8 33.02 -10.85 -20.94
C SER A 8 31.57 -11.04 -21.39
N LEU A 9 30.79 -9.96 -21.50
CA LEU A 9 29.47 -9.95 -22.13
C LEU A 9 29.60 -9.39 -23.55
N LEU A 10 29.50 -10.28 -24.53
CA LEU A 10 29.30 -9.96 -25.94
C LEU A 10 27.83 -10.20 -26.30
N GLY A 11 27.16 -9.14 -26.79
CA GLY A 11 26.13 -9.26 -27.81
C GLY A 11 24.69 -8.90 -27.41
N GLY A 12 24.25 -7.72 -27.86
CA GLY A 12 22.91 -7.57 -28.46
C GLY A 12 21.94 -6.58 -27.81
N GLY A 13 21.91 -5.34 -28.34
CA GLY A 13 20.64 -4.63 -28.56
C GLY A 13 20.16 -3.63 -27.50
N ALA A 14 20.58 -2.38 -27.69
CA ALA A 14 19.86 -1.10 -27.47
C ALA A 14 19.11 -0.86 -26.13
N LEU A 15 19.59 0.12 -25.35
CA LEU A 15 18.91 1.42 -25.17
C LEU A 15 19.71 2.40 -24.30
N ALA A 16 19.81 3.63 -24.82
CA ALA A 16 20.08 4.92 -24.17
C ALA A 16 21.40 5.13 -23.41
N ALA A 17 22.37 5.65 -24.16
CA ALA A 17 23.54 6.36 -23.66
C ALA A 17 23.16 7.70 -23.01
N VAL A 18 23.68 7.99 -21.81
CA VAL A 18 24.01 9.35 -21.39
C VAL A 18 25.48 9.56 -21.73
N GLN A 19 25.73 10.12 -22.90
CA GLN A 19 27.06 10.40 -23.42
C GLN A 19 27.56 11.73 -22.84
N GLY A 20 28.31 11.68 -21.76
CA GLY A 20 29.21 12.76 -21.34
C GLY A 20 30.52 12.64 -22.12
N ALA A 21 30.66 13.43 -23.18
CA ALA A 21 31.88 13.49 -23.98
C ALA A 21 33.02 14.16 -23.20
N ILE A 22 34.18 13.50 -23.08
CA ILE A 22 35.47 14.16 -22.90
C ILE A 22 36.41 13.62 -23.98
N VAL A 23 36.61 14.44 -25.00
CA VAL A 23 37.60 14.26 -26.08
C VAL A 23 38.97 14.60 -25.49
N GLY A 24 39.89 13.64 -25.57
CA GLY A 24 41.31 13.87 -25.27
C GLY A 24 41.96 14.67 -26.39
N GLY A 25 42.27 15.94 -26.12
CA GLY A 25 43.21 16.75 -26.87
C GLY A 25 44.38 17.10 -25.96
N ALA A 26 45.59 16.70 -26.35
CA ALA A 26 46.82 17.02 -25.62
C ALA A 26 47.01 18.55 -25.54
N GLY A 27 46.96 19.08 -24.33
CA GLY A 27 47.25 20.46 -24.01
C GLY A 27 47.30 20.61 -22.49
N ASP A 28 48.46 21.05 -21.98
CA ASP A 28 48.69 21.36 -20.58
C ASP A 28 47.58 22.27 -20.01
N ALA A 29 46.72 21.69 -19.19
CA ALA A 29 45.88 22.40 -18.24
C ALA A 29 45.61 21.44 -17.08
N GLY A 30 46.13 21.77 -15.90
CA GLY A 30 45.87 21.03 -14.66
C GLY A 30 44.36 21.03 -14.37
N VAL A 31 43.69 19.92 -14.68
CA VAL A 31 42.31 19.69 -14.28
C VAL A 31 42.32 19.21 -12.83
N ASN A 32 42.00 20.14 -11.94
CA ASN A 32 41.80 19.87 -10.53
C ASN A 32 40.44 19.17 -10.35
N VAL A 33 40.44 17.83 -10.36
CA VAL A 33 39.25 17.03 -10.03
C VAL A 33 39.16 16.91 -8.50
N SER A 34 38.69 17.98 -7.85
CA SER A 34 38.35 17.93 -6.44
C SER A 34 36.91 17.45 -6.27
N GLY A 35 36.74 16.27 -5.65
CA GLY A 35 35.67 16.09 -4.67
C GLY A 35 34.43 15.28 -5.03
N ALA A 36 34.36 14.55 -6.14
CA ALA A 36 33.32 13.53 -6.30
C ALA A 36 33.76 12.21 -5.68
N SER A 37 33.55 12.05 -4.37
CA SER A 37 33.69 10.76 -3.69
C SER A 37 32.62 9.80 -4.24
N ALA A 38 32.97 9.10 -5.32
CA ALA A 38 32.19 7.99 -5.84
C ALA A 38 32.25 6.88 -4.79
N THR A 39 31.22 6.81 -3.95
CA THR A 39 31.03 5.70 -3.02
C THR A 39 30.66 4.48 -3.84
N SER A 40 31.66 3.73 -4.27
CA SER A 40 31.49 2.40 -4.86
C SER A 40 30.81 1.50 -3.83
N ARG A 41 29.53 1.22 -4.03
CA ARG A 41 28.81 0.23 -3.24
C ARG A 41 29.05 -1.13 -3.89
N VAL A 42 29.76 -2.00 -3.18
CA VAL A 42 29.97 -3.39 -3.60
C VAL A 42 28.65 -4.14 -3.37
N PHE A 43 28.09 -4.70 -4.43
CA PHE A 43 26.94 -5.60 -4.38
C PHE A 43 27.41 -7.03 -4.58
N VAL A 44 26.85 -7.97 -3.81
CA VAL A 44 27.08 -9.41 -3.98
C VAL A 44 25.88 -10.00 -4.71
N ALA A 45 26.11 -10.88 -5.69
CA ALA A 45 25.03 -11.54 -6.43
C ALA A 45 24.47 -12.71 -5.62
N ASN A 46 23.14 -12.83 -5.53
CA ASN A 46 22.48 -13.98 -4.93
C ASN A 46 22.71 -15.26 -5.78
N ALA A 47 23.17 -16.34 -5.15
CA ALA A 47 23.47 -17.64 -5.78
C ALA A 47 22.21 -18.44 -6.21
N GLY A 48 21.01 -17.99 -5.83
CA GLY A 48 19.77 -18.41 -6.46
C GLY A 48 18.87 -19.28 -5.58
N SER A 49 17.69 -18.73 -5.32
CA SER A 49 16.49 -19.40 -4.82
C SER A 49 15.35 -19.09 -5.78
N VAL A 50 14.33 -19.95 -5.85
CA VAL A 50 13.09 -19.61 -6.58
C VAL A 50 12.49 -18.37 -5.89
N PRO A 51 12.31 -17.24 -6.60
CA PRO A 51 11.80 -16.04 -5.96
C PRO A 51 10.36 -16.27 -5.50
N GLY A 52 10.04 -15.76 -4.33
CA GLY A 52 8.75 -16.00 -3.71
C GLY A 52 8.62 -15.31 -2.37
N PHE A 53 7.40 -15.30 -1.89
CA PHE A 53 7.05 -14.92 -0.54
C PHE A 53 5.78 -15.65 -0.16
N ARG A 54 5.56 -15.76 1.14
CA ARG A 54 4.32 -16.22 1.72
C ARG A 54 3.63 -15.03 2.36
N MET A 55 2.33 -14.93 2.15
CA MET A 55 1.49 -13.90 2.76
C MET A 55 0.57 -14.57 3.76
N ASP A 56 0.62 -14.12 5.01
CA ASP A 56 -0.12 -14.78 6.09
C ASP A 56 -1.63 -14.48 6.00
N ARG A 57 -2.00 -13.30 5.47
CA ARG A 57 -3.39 -12.88 5.28
C ARG A 57 -3.54 -12.06 4.00
N GLY A 58 -4.59 -12.31 3.22
CA GLY A 58 -4.93 -11.52 2.03
C GLY A 58 -5.82 -10.29 2.29
N LEU A 59 -6.20 -10.04 3.55
CA LEU A 59 -7.11 -8.96 3.95
C LEU A 59 -6.56 -8.24 5.19
N VAL A 60 -6.45 -6.91 5.10
CA VAL A 60 -6.14 -6.01 6.20
C VAL A 60 -7.37 -5.14 6.45
N GLU A 61 -7.96 -5.22 7.64
CA GLU A 61 -9.08 -4.38 8.04
C GLU A 61 -8.61 -3.27 8.98
N VAL A 62 -8.87 -2.02 8.59
CA VAL A 62 -8.53 -0.83 9.37
C VAL A 62 -9.80 -0.28 10.01
N VAL A 63 -9.83 -0.32 11.35
CA VAL A 63 -11.02 0.03 12.14
C VAL A 63 -10.92 1.40 12.80
N GLU A 64 -9.72 1.94 13.00
CA GLU A 64 -9.53 3.19 13.75
C GLU A 64 -8.51 4.10 13.06
N PHE A 65 -8.81 5.41 13.00
CA PHE A 65 -7.89 6.42 12.47
C PHE A 65 -6.78 6.69 13.49
N GLY A 66 -5.69 5.93 13.41
CA GLY A 66 -4.47 6.10 14.22
C GLY A 66 -3.29 6.66 13.43
N PRO A 67 -2.10 6.81 14.05
CA PRO A 67 -0.87 7.30 13.44
C PRO A 67 -0.24 6.35 12.38
N GLY A 68 -1.07 5.62 11.63
CA GLY A 68 -0.68 4.59 10.67
C GLY A 68 -1.03 3.19 11.18
N VAL A 69 -1.21 2.27 10.23
CA VAL A 69 -1.36 0.84 10.49
C VAL A 69 -0.02 0.19 10.15
N SER A 70 0.57 -0.49 11.12
CA SER A 70 1.78 -1.29 10.94
C SER A 70 1.50 -2.70 11.39
N GLU A 71 1.56 -3.65 10.45
CA GLU A 71 1.51 -5.08 10.75
C GLU A 71 2.91 -5.67 10.62
N GLY A 72 3.46 -6.14 11.74
CA GLY A 72 4.74 -6.82 11.78
C GLY A 72 4.64 -8.24 11.24
N SER A 73 5.65 -8.68 10.48
CA SER A 73 5.73 -10.04 9.92
C SER A 73 4.53 -10.43 9.05
N PHE A 74 4.02 -9.50 8.25
CA PHE A 74 2.88 -9.74 7.37
C PHE A 74 3.21 -10.67 6.18
N PHE A 75 4.44 -10.56 5.70
CA PHE A 75 5.00 -11.48 4.70
C PHE A 75 6.10 -12.32 5.34
N SER A 76 6.18 -13.58 4.95
CA SER A 76 7.20 -14.52 5.39
C SER A 76 7.92 -15.19 4.22
N GLU A 77 9.07 -15.80 4.49
CA GLU A 77 9.83 -16.59 3.49
C GLU A 77 10.20 -15.79 2.22
N VAL A 78 10.51 -14.51 2.36
CA VAL A 78 10.80 -13.62 1.23
C VAL A 78 12.16 -13.99 0.65
N SER A 79 12.13 -14.44 -0.60
CA SER A 79 13.29 -14.94 -1.34
C SER A 79 13.45 -14.14 -2.63
N PRO A 80 14.58 -13.44 -2.84
CA PRO A 80 14.82 -12.68 -4.06
C PRO A 80 15.27 -13.61 -5.21
N PRO A 81 15.14 -13.18 -6.47
CA PRO A 81 15.58 -13.96 -7.61
C PRO A 81 17.11 -14.14 -7.64
N PRO A 82 17.62 -15.13 -8.39
CA PRO A 82 19.06 -15.26 -8.65
C PRO A 82 19.63 -13.98 -9.27
N GLY A 83 20.82 -13.57 -8.84
CA GLY A 83 21.48 -12.36 -9.33
C GLY A 83 20.93 -11.03 -8.79
N PHE A 84 19.93 -11.04 -7.89
CA PHE A 84 19.43 -9.83 -7.24
C PHE A 84 20.56 -9.14 -6.46
N PRO A 85 20.73 -7.80 -6.58
CA PRO A 85 21.78 -7.08 -5.88
C PRO A 85 21.54 -7.13 -4.38
N LEU A 86 22.48 -7.75 -3.65
CA LEU A 86 22.49 -7.72 -2.20
C LEU A 86 23.29 -6.51 -1.72
N GLY A 87 22.77 -5.78 -0.73
CA GLY A 87 23.48 -4.66 -0.11
C GLY A 87 24.79 -5.11 0.56
N PRO A 88 25.59 -4.17 1.11
CA PRO A 88 26.91 -4.46 1.69
C PRO A 88 26.91 -5.47 2.85
N GLY A 89 25.75 -5.76 3.45
CA GLY A 89 25.57 -6.81 4.47
C GLY A 89 24.97 -8.12 3.93
N GLY A 90 24.87 -8.29 2.62
CA GLY A 90 24.21 -9.44 1.99
C GLY A 90 22.67 -9.37 2.02
N PHE A 91 22.08 -8.32 2.57
CA PHE A 91 20.63 -8.18 2.66
C PHE A 91 20.03 -7.80 1.31
N ALA A 92 18.93 -8.46 0.94
CA ALA A 92 18.14 -8.07 -0.21
C ALA A 92 17.45 -6.74 0.10
N VAL A 93 17.83 -5.67 -0.59
CA VAL A 93 17.19 -4.36 -0.43
C VAL A 93 15.87 -4.40 -1.21
N ASP A 94 14.76 -4.27 -0.49
CA ASP A 94 13.42 -4.06 -1.05
C ASP A 94 13.05 -5.01 -2.20
N ALA A 95 13.03 -6.31 -1.90
CA ALA A 95 12.67 -7.33 -2.88
C ALA A 95 11.17 -7.31 -3.25
N LEU A 96 10.31 -6.66 -2.46
CA LEU A 96 8.87 -6.62 -2.69
C LEU A 96 8.42 -5.28 -3.23
N GLU A 97 7.55 -5.33 -4.24
CA GLU A 97 6.86 -4.19 -4.82
C GLU A 97 5.36 -4.33 -4.57
N ILE A 98 4.71 -3.22 -4.27
CA ILE A 98 3.28 -3.16 -4.03
C ILE A 98 2.67 -2.04 -4.89
N ALA A 99 1.62 -2.37 -5.62
CA ALA A 99 0.94 -1.43 -6.51
C ALA A 99 -0.58 -1.61 -6.43
N ALA A 100 -1.31 -0.49 -6.45
CA ALA A 100 -2.77 -0.54 -6.48
C ALA A 100 -3.24 -1.06 -7.85
N VAL A 101 -4.30 -1.87 -7.84
CA VAL A 101 -4.90 -2.45 -9.05
C VAL A 101 -6.29 -1.86 -9.29
N ARG A 102 -7.06 -1.73 -8.22
CA ARG A 102 -8.42 -1.23 -8.23
C ARG A 102 -8.85 -0.82 -6.84
N HIS A 103 -9.82 0.07 -6.77
CA HIS A 103 -10.41 0.52 -5.52
C HIS A 103 -11.94 0.57 -5.62
N ARG A 104 -12.60 0.67 -4.48
CA ARG A 104 -14.03 0.96 -4.40
C ARG A 104 -14.34 1.76 -3.13
N PRO A 105 -15.33 2.68 -3.17
CA PRO A 105 -15.61 3.57 -2.04
C PRO A 105 -16.22 2.85 -0.84
N TYR A 106 -16.84 1.69 -1.02
CA TYR A 106 -17.41 0.89 0.06
C TYR A 106 -17.59 -0.57 -0.36
N ALA A 107 -17.76 -1.46 0.62
CA ALA A 107 -18.05 -2.86 0.37
C ALA A 107 -19.34 -3.01 -0.45
N GLY A 108 -19.24 -3.69 -1.60
CA GLY A 108 -20.37 -3.90 -2.52
C GLY A 108 -20.50 -2.86 -3.63
N ALA A 109 -19.79 -1.73 -3.56
CA ALA A 109 -19.70 -0.81 -4.70
C ALA A 109 -18.98 -1.49 -5.88
N PRO A 110 -19.27 -1.07 -7.13
CA PRO A 110 -18.48 -1.46 -8.29
C PRO A 110 -17.01 -1.10 -8.09
N TRP A 111 -16.12 -2.01 -8.51
CA TRP A 111 -14.69 -1.74 -8.53
C TRP A 111 -14.33 -0.77 -9.65
N VAL A 112 -13.49 0.19 -9.32
CA VAL A 112 -12.87 1.13 -10.25
C VAL A 112 -11.44 0.66 -10.51
N PRO A 113 -11.09 0.23 -11.73
CA PRO A 113 -9.72 -0.16 -12.06
C PRO A 113 -8.83 1.08 -12.15
N GLY A 114 -7.59 0.96 -11.65
CA GLY A 114 -6.65 2.06 -11.71
C GLY A 114 -5.45 1.87 -10.76
N PRO A 115 -4.31 2.54 -11.05
CA PRO A 115 -3.16 2.55 -10.17
C PRO A 115 -3.35 3.45 -8.94
N ASP A 116 -4.54 4.04 -8.79
CA ASP A 116 -4.88 4.94 -7.69
C ASP A 116 -5.58 4.19 -6.55
N ASN A 117 -5.35 4.67 -5.33
CA ASN A 117 -5.97 4.12 -4.12
C ASN A 117 -7.38 4.70 -3.89
N GLY A 118 -7.97 5.41 -4.85
CA GLY A 118 -9.31 6.00 -4.73
C GLY A 118 -9.48 6.97 -3.55
N THR A 119 -8.40 7.63 -3.11
CA THR A 119 -8.31 8.43 -1.89
C THR A 119 -8.52 7.67 -0.58
N VAL A 120 -8.57 6.33 -0.58
CA VAL A 120 -8.73 5.50 0.63
C VAL A 120 -7.47 5.54 1.50
N VAL A 121 -6.29 5.64 0.86
CA VAL A 121 -4.98 5.63 1.51
C VAL A 121 -4.20 6.89 1.13
N LEU A 122 -3.72 7.65 2.13
CA LEU A 122 -3.02 8.94 1.96
C LEU A 122 -1.61 8.75 1.40
N SER A 123 -0.87 7.80 1.99
CA SER A 123 0.43 7.36 1.49
C SER A 123 0.33 5.87 1.18
N GLY A 124 0.64 5.51 -0.07
CA GLY A 124 0.60 4.11 -0.52
C GLY A 124 1.37 3.19 0.43
N PRO A 125 0.95 1.92 0.52
CA PRO A 125 1.57 0.97 1.44
C PRO A 125 3.06 0.83 1.16
N THR A 126 3.85 0.74 2.23
CA THR A 126 5.28 0.45 2.18
C THR A 126 5.54 -0.90 2.80
N ILE A 127 6.48 -1.64 2.22
CA ILE A 127 6.91 -2.94 2.73
C ILE A 127 8.36 -2.80 3.15
N ALA A 128 8.65 -3.17 4.40
CA ALA A 128 10.00 -3.19 4.95
C ALA A 128 10.39 -4.65 5.23
N SER A 129 11.37 -5.17 4.49
CA SER A 129 11.87 -6.54 4.70
C SER A 129 12.85 -6.58 5.87
N GLU A 130 12.67 -7.53 6.78
CA GLU A 130 13.52 -7.76 7.95
C GLU A 130 14.38 -9.00 7.70
N CYS A 131 15.61 -8.78 7.27
CA CYS A 131 16.53 -9.84 6.87
C CYS A 131 17.57 -10.06 7.97
N SER A 132 17.51 -11.20 8.68
CA SER A 132 18.52 -11.58 9.68
C SER A 132 19.67 -12.41 9.09
N SER A 133 19.41 -13.13 7.99
CA SER A 133 20.39 -14.00 7.32
C SER A 133 20.28 -13.93 5.78
N PRO A 134 21.22 -13.25 5.09
CA PRO A 134 21.31 -13.27 3.63
C PRO A 134 21.24 -14.68 3.02
N PRO A 135 20.62 -14.87 1.83
CA PRO A 135 19.80 -13.93 1.06
C PRO A 135 18.30 -13.94 1.42
N HIS A 136 17.92 -14.61 2.51
CA HIS A 136 16.52 -14.87 2.87
C HIS A 136 16.04 -13.87 3.93
N CYS A 137 14.88 -13.27 3.72
CA CYS A 137 14.27 -12.41 4.73
C CYS A 137 13.14 -13.19 5.39
N PRO A 138 13.28 -13.57 6.68
CA PRO A 138 12.26 -14.36 7.35
C PRO A 138 10.90 -13.66 7.34
N ASN A 139 10.92 -12.33 7.51
CA ASN A 139 9.72 -11.52 7.69
C ASN A 139 9.80 -10.22 6.86
N ALA A 140 8.64 -9.66 6.52
CA ALA A 140 8.51 -8.27 6.11
C ALA A 140 7.27 -7.64 6.72
N SER A 141 7.40 -6.37 7.07
CA SER A 141 6.38 -5.58 7.75
C SER A 141 5.67 -4.66 6.74
N LEU A 142 4.34 -4.57 6.83
CA LEU A 142 3.50 -3.71 6.00
C LEU A 142 3.14 -2.45 6.78
N SER A 143 3.37 -1.28 6.22
CA SER A 143 2.97 0.00 6.80
C SER A 143 2.11 0.79 5.82
N LEU A 144 0.99 1.35 6.28
CA LEU A 144 0.11 2.19 5.46
C LEU A 144 -0.56 3.27 6.29
N LEU A 145 -0.95 4.37 5.64
CA LEU A 145 -1.63 5.49 6.28
C LEU A 145 -2.99 5.73 5.59
N PRO A 146 -4.11 5.36 6.24
CA PRO A 146 -5.44 5.65 5.72
C PRO A 146 -5.65 7.16 5.57
N ALA A 147 -6.40 7.57 4.55
CA ALA A 147 -6.78 8.97 4.42
C ALA A 147 -7.86 9.33 5.45
N PRO A 148 -7.79 10.53 6.07
CA PRO A 148 -8.77 10.95 7.06
C PRO A 148 -10.16 11.06 6.42
N PHE A 149 -11.18 10.61 7.14
CA PHE A 149 -12.59 10.62 6.69
C PHE A 149 -12.83 9.87 5.37
N SER A 150 -11.93 8.97 5.01
CA SER A 150 -12.04 8.12 3.84
C SER A 150 -12.29 6.68 4.27
N ASN A 151 -13.17 6.00 3.55
CA ASN A 151 -13.48 4.59 3.73
C ASN A 151 -13.49 3.92 2.36
N GLY A 152 -13.40 2.60 2.36
CA GLY A 152 -13.46 1.83 1.14
C GLY A 152 -12.55 0.63 1.15
N GLU A 153 -12.32 0.09 -0.03
CA GLU A 153 -11.41 -1.01 -0.25
C GLU A 153 -10.46 -0.70 -1.39
N VAL A 154 -9.20 -1.10 -1.23
CA VAL A 154 -8.19 -1.07 -2.26
C VAL A 154 -7.59 -2.46 -2.39
N GLU A 155 -7.51 -2.95 -3.61
CA GLU A 155 -6.78 -4.18 -3.91
C GLU A 155 -5.41 -3.83 -4.48
N TYR A 156 -4.40 -4.40 -3.85
CA TYR A 156 -3.00 -4.28 -4.18
C TYR A 156 -2.49 -5.59 -4.79
N LEU A 157 -1.61 -5.45 -5.77
CA LEU A 157 -0.76 -6.55 -6.22
C LEU A 157 0.60 -6.40 -5.53
N VAL A 158 0.96 -7.42 -4.77
CA VAL A 158 2.29 -7.55 -4.18
C VAL A 158 3.10 -8.50 -5.05
N SER A 159 4.31 -8.12 -5.43
CA SER A 159 5.16 -8.94 -6.29
C SER A 159 6.63 -8.85 -5.89
N VAL A 160 7.41 -9.85 -6.25
CA VAL A 160 8.87 -9.78 -6.11
C VAL A 160 9.45 -8.95 -7.26
N ARG A 161 10.26 -7.94 -6.94
CA ARG A 161 10.97 -7.12 -7.91
C ARG A 161 11.81 -8.01 -8.83
N PHE A 162 11.70 -7.79 -10.14
CA PHE A 162 12.30 -8.60 -11.21
C PHE A 162 11.78 -10.06 -11.33
N ALA A 163 10.79 -10.45 -10.52
CA ALA A 163 10.06 -11.72 -10.66
C ALA A 163 8.56 -11.47 -10.50
N PRO A 164 7.93 -10.72 -11.43
CA PRO A 164 6.53 -10.27 -11.31
C PRO A 164 5.52 -11.42 -11.34
N TRP A 165 5.94 -12.61 -11.77
CA TRP A 165 5.14 -13.84 -11.72
C TRP A 165 5.01 -14.40 -10.30
N ALA A 166 5.94 -14.07 -9.39
CA ALA A 166 5.83 -14.36 -7.97
C ALA A 166 5.05 -13.22 -7.31
N ASN A 167 3.72 -13.30 -7.38
CA ASN A 167 2.81 -12.26 -6.89
C ASN A 167 1.65 -12.82 -6.07
N ALA A 168 1.00 -11.93 -5.32
CA ALA A 168 -0.21 -12.22 -4.57
C ALA A 168 -1.07 -10.96 -4.42
N THR A 169 -2.37 -11.15 -4.21
CA THR A 169 -3.33 -10.06 -4.02
C THR A 169 -3.56 -9.75 -2.55
N LEU A 170 -3.45 -8.48 -2.19
CA LEU A 170 -3.72 -7.95 -0.86
C LEU A 170 -4.91 -7.00 -0.94
N THR A 171 -5.95 -7.23 -0.14
CA THR A 171 -7.06 -6.28 0.00
C THR A 171 -6.89 -5.49 1.29
N VAL A 172 -6.87 -4.16 1.19
CA VAL A 172 -6.95 -3.26 2.34
C VAL A 172 -8.37 -2.70 2.40
N ARG A 173 -9.03 -2.89 3.53
CA ARG A 173 -10.38 -2.39 3.80
C ARG A 173 -10.31 -1.37 4.92
N VAL A 174 -10.65 -0.12 4.62
CA VAL A 174 -10.86 0.93 5.63
C VAL A 174 -12.34 0.95 5.95
N LEU A 175 -12.68 0.56 7.18
CA LEU A 175 -14.06 0.56 7.64
C LEU A 175 -14.57 2.00 7.80
N PRO A 176 -15.85 2.24 7.51
CA PRO A 176 -16.46 3.53 7.78
C PRO A 176 -16.55 3.71 9.28
N ILE A 177 -16.24 4.91 9.75
CA ILE A 177 -16.51 5.30 11.13
C ILE A 177 -17.41 6.51 11.05
N ASN A 178 -18.59 6.43 11.66
CA ASN A 178 -19.54 7.55 11.80
C ASN A 178 -20.06 8.13 10.47
N LEU A 179 -20.46 7.28 9.51
CA LEU A 179 -21.20 7.79 8.35
C LEU A 179 -22.56 8.33 8.82
N ALA A 180 -22.83 9.61 8.60
CA ALA A 180 -24.09 10.21 9.01
C ALA A 180 -25.28 9.49 8.35
N PRO A 181 -26.30 9.07 9.12
CA PRO A 181 -27.50 8.52 8.53
C PRO A 181 -28.23 9.62 7.76
N SER A 182 -28.99 9.23 6.75
CA SER A 182 -29.90 10.12 6.04
C SER A 182 -31.35 9.71 6.29
N PHE A 183 -32.23 10.69 6.39
CA PHE A 183 -33.67 10.49 6.49
C PHE A 183 -34.39 11.76 6.02
N SER A 184 -35.67 11.62 5.68
CA SER A 184 -36.58 12.73 5.40
C SER A 184 -37.70 12.71 6.42
N ALA A 185 -37.91 13.84 7.10
CA ALA A 185 -38.97 14.01 8.09
C ALA A 185 -39.75 15.31 7.82
N PRO A 186 -41.05 15.37 8.13
CA PRO A 186 -41.82 16.60 8.07
C PRO A 186 -41.22 17.67 8.99
N PRO A 187 -41.19 18.95 8.59
CA PRO A 187 -40.70 20.04 9.44
C PRO A 187 -41.64 20.34 10.61
N VAL A 188 -42.90 19.90 10.55
CA VAL A 188 -43.93 20.14 11.57
C VAL A 188 -44.74 18.87 11.77
N VAL A 189 -44.97 18.52 13.04
CA VAL A 189 -45.89 17.46 13.45
C VAL A 189 -47.04 18.12 14.20
N TYR A 190 -48.27 17.85 13.77
CA TYR A 190 -49.47 18.31 14.46
C TYR A 190 -49.93 17.24 15.44
N LEU A 191 -50.01 17.59 16.71
CA LEU A 191 -50.52 16.73 17.78
C LEU A 191 -51.86 17.26 18.27
N ASN A 192 -52.77 16.37 18.60
CA ASN A 192 -54.05 16.75 19.18
C ASN A 192 -53.87 16.95 20.70
N GLU A 193 -54.33 18.09 21.22
CA GLU A 193 -54.29 18.40 22.65
C GLU A 193 -55.07 17.39 23.50
N THR A 194 -56.07 16.72 22.92
CA THR A 194 -56.85 15.68 23.59
C THR A 194 -56.06 14.41 23.89
N TRP A 195 -54.82 14.30 23.39
CA TRP A 195 -53.90 13.21 23.68
C TRP A 195 -53.03 13.44 24.92
N ALA A 196 -53.40 14.41 25.76
CA ALA A 196 -52.79 14.62 27.07
C ALA A 196 -52.62 13.28 27.80
N ASP A 197 -51.42 13.07 28.36
CA ASP A 197 -51.02 11.88 29.13
C ASP A 197 -50.94 10.54 28.37
N THR A 198 -50.94 10.58 27.02
CA THR A 198 -50.75 9.36 26.19
C THR A 198 -49.49 9.42 25.33
N VAL A 199 -48.83 8.26 25.17
CA VAL A 199 -47.69 8.13 24.25
C VAL A 199 -48.23 8.09 22.82
N VAL A 200 -48.00 9.16 22.06
CA VAL A 200 -48.42 9.26 20.66
C VAL A 200 -47.33 8.69 19.76
N THR A 201 -47.65 7.63 19.02
CA THR A 201 -46.77 7.09 17.98
C THR A 201 -47.18 7.67 16.63
N VAL A 202 -46.27 8.38 15.96
CA VAL A 202 -46.50 8.93 14.61
C VAL A 202 -45.84 8.00 13.59
N PRO A 203 -46.57 7.04 13.00
CA PRO A 203 -45.99 6.14 12.01
C PRO A 203 -45.52 6.92 10.78
N GLY A 204 -44.36 6.56 10.25
CA GLY A 204 -43.79 7.21 9.07
C GLY A 204 -43.30 8.64 9.31
N PHE A 205 -43.09 9.06 10.56
CA PHE A 205 -42.50 10.36 10.89
C PHE A 205 -41.17 10.61 10.17
N ALA A 206 -40.36 9.56 9.99
CA ALA A 206 -39.19 9.59 9.14
C ALA A 206 -39.34 8.56 8.01
N THR A 207 -39.02 8.97 6.79
CA THR A 207 -38.99 8.14 5.59
C THR A 207 -37.60 8.19 4.97
N GLY A 208 -37.27 7.21 4.12
CA GLY A 208 -35.96 7.15 3.47
C GLY A 208 -34.81 7.02 4.47
N VAL A 209 -35.06 6.43 5.65
CA VAL A 209 -34.03 6.20 6.67
C VAL A 209 -32.98 5.26 6.08
N SER A 210 -31.75 5.76 5.96
CA SER A 210 -30.60 5.03 5.46
C SER A 210 -29.44 5.21 6.44
N PRO A 211 -28.71 4.12 6.79
CA PRO A 211 -27.52 4.21 7.64
C PRO A 211 -26.31 4.88 6.94
N GLY A 212 -26.52 5.44 5.73
CA GLY A 212 -25.45 5.94 4.86
C GLY A 212 -25.08 4.95 3.76
N ALA A 213 -24.09 5.30 2.93
CA ALA A 213 -23.69 4.50 1.77
C ALA A 213 -23.07 3.13 2.11
N GLN A 214 -22.70 2.89 3.38
CA GLN A 214 -22.00 1.67 3.78
C GLN A 214 -22.76 0.91 4.88
N ARG A 215 -23.35 -0.23 4.51
CA ARG A 215 -24.17 -1.08 5.41
C ARG A 215 -23.38 -1.88 6.44
N SER A 216 -22.06 -1.96 6.29
CA SER A 216 -21.18 -2.74 7.17
C SER A 216 -20.68 -1.96 8.39
N ASP A 217 -21.18 -0.75 8.62
CA ASP A 217 -20.86 0.02 9.83
C ASP A 217 -21.28 -0.80 11.06
N ARG A 218 -20.30 -1.14 11.91
CA ARG A 218 -20.50 -2.02 13.08
C ARG A 218 -21.11 -1.27 14.27
N ALA A 219 -21.24 0.05 14.18
CA ALA A 219 -21.88 0.82 15.22
C ALA A 219 -23.40 0.91 14.95
N TYR A 220 -24.19 0.43 15.90
CA TYR A 220 -25.59 0.83 16.01
C TYR A 220 -25.64 2.36 16.02
N GLN A 221 -26.23 2.96 14.99
CA GLN A 221 -26.43 4.40 14.95
C GLN A 221 -27.75 4.75 15.64
N ASN A 222 -27.68 5.59 16.67
CA ASN A 222 -28.87 6.11 17.35
C ASN A 222 -29.18 7.51 16.82
N VAL A 223 -30.40 7.70 16.33
CA VAL A 223 -30.90 9.01 15.90
C VAL A 223 -31.80 9.56 17.00
N SER A 224 -31.37 10.63 17.67
CA SER A 224 -32.15 11.32 18.70
C SER A 224 -32.55 12.71 18.23
N PHE A 225 -33.83 13.05 18.41
CA PHE A 225 -34.35 14.39 18.14
C PHE A 225 -34.34 15.19 19.45
N ARG A 226 -33.90 16.45 19.39
CA ARG A 226 -34.08 17.40 20.51
C ARG A 226 -35.23 18.33 20.13
N LEU A 227 -36.23 18.37 21.01
CA LEU A 227 -37.35 19.30 20.96
C LEU A 227 -36.99 20.59 21.70
#